data_AF-A0A8I2FWX3-F1
#
_entry.id   AF-A0A8I2FWX3-F1
#
_cell.length_a   1.000
_cell.length_b   1.000
_cell.length_c   1.000
_cell.angle_alpha   90.00
_cell.angle_beta   90.00
_cell.angle_gamma   90.00
#
_symmetry.space_group_name_H-M   'P 1'
#
loop_
_entity.id
_entity.type
_entity.pdbx_description
1 polymer ?
#
loop_
_entity_poly.entity_id
_entity_poly.type
_entity_poly.pdbx_seq_one_letter_code
_entity_poly.pdbx_strand_id
1 'polypeptide(L)'
;MTRKDDNPIVSLVCRVVSPFIMLYALYVIFHGHYSPGGGFQGGTMLAAAVLLVRLAAGGKLGQLQFKKSWGMLLGSVGVLIYFGTGFLAMLMGGEFLDYKFLPLAGHADVVRGWGILFVEIGVGVAVMGILVAIYDNLLEGDPL
;
A
#
# COMPACT_ATOMS: atom_id res chain seq x y z
N MET A 1 -26.38 2.23 10.95
CA MET A 1 -27.59 1.91 10.13
C MET A 1 -27.54 0.46 9.65
N THR A 2 -28.37 -0.43 10.21
CA THR A 2 -28.49 -1.84 9.78
C THR A 2 -29.43 -2.00 8.59
N ARG A 3 -28.88 -2.44 7.45
CA ARG A 3 -29.58 -3.24 6.43
C ARG A 3 -28.51 -3.96 5.60
N LYS A 4 -28.01 -5.14 5.98
CA LYS A 4 -28.59 -6.48 5.73
C LYS A 4 -29.37 -6.64 4.42
N ASP A 5 -28.93 -5.96 3.38
CA ASP A 5 -29.05 -6.50 2.03
C ASP A 5 -27.66 -7.05 1.66
N ASP A 6 -27.23 -8.10 2.37
CA ASP A 6 -26.04 -8.87 1.98
C ASP A 6 -26.36 -9.51 0.64
N ASN A 7 -26.16 -8.78 -0.45
CA ASN A 7 -26.34 -9.33 -1.78
C ASN A 7 -25.21 -10.35 -1.99
N PRO A 8 -25.53 -11.66 -1.99
CA PRO A 8 -24.50 -12.69 -2.02
C PRO A 8 -23.68 -12.62 -3.31
N ILE A 9 -24.28 -12.12 -4.40
CA ILE A 9 -23.60 -11.88 -5.67
C ILE A 9 -22.58 -10.75 -5.52
N VAL A 10 -22.96 -9.61 -4.94
CA VAL A 10 -22.04 -8.47 -4.75
C VAL A 10 -20.89 -8.84 -3.82
N SER A 11 -21.18 -9.51 -2.70
CA SER A 11 -20.15 -9.98 -1.76
C SER A 11 -19.18 -10.96 -2.42
N LEU A 12 -19.71 -11.93 -3.18
CA LEU A 12 -18.89 -12.90 -3.91
C LEU A 12 -18.00 -12.21 -4.95
N VAL A 13 -18.59 -11.36 -5.80
CA VAL A 13 -17.85 -10.64 -6.85
C VAL A 13 -16.76 -9.77 -6.25
N CYS A 14 -17.06 -9.00 -5.20
CA CYS A 14 -16.07 -8.15 -4.54
C CYS A 14 -14.91 -8.95 -3.94
N ARG A 15 -15.19 -10.09 -3.31
CA ARG A 15 -14.17 -10.99 -2.75
C ARG A 15 -13.31 -11.64 -3.83
N VAL A 16 -13.90 -11.97 -4.99
CA VAL A 16 -13.17 -12.55 -6.13
C VAL A 16 -12.33 -11.48 -6.83
N VAL A 17 -12.85 -10.27 -7.02
CA VAL A 17 -12.17 -9.17 -7.73
C VAL A 17 -11.04 -8.55 -6.91
N SER A 18 -11.21 -8.45 -5.58
CA SER A 18 -10.20 -7.87 -4.66
C SER A 18 -8.77 -8.40 -4.87
N PRO A 19 -8.49 -9.72 -4.94
CA PRO A 19 -7.14 -10.22 -5.20
C PRO A 19 -6.59 -9.85 -6.59
N PHE A 20 -7.43 -9.70 -7.61
CA PHE A 20 -6.99 -9.23 -8.93
C PHE A 20 -6.61 -7.75 -8.90
N ILE A 21 -7.37 -6.92 -8.18
CA ILE A 21 -7.00 -5.52 -7.93
C ILE A 21 -5.67 -5.46 -7.20
N MET A 22 -5.48 -6.29 -6.17
CA MET A 22 -4.22 -6.33 -5.41
C MET A 22 -3.04 -6.75 -6.28
N LEU A 23 -3.20 -7.76 -7.13
CA LEU A 23 -2.16 -8.20 -8.05
C LEU A 23 -1.80 -7.10 -9.06
N TYR A 24 -2.80 -6.43 -9.62
CA TYR A 24 -2.56 -5.32 -10.55
C TYR A 24 -1.93 -4.11 -9.84
N ALA A 25 -2.32 -3.83 -8.59
CA ALA A 25 -1.70 -2.80 -7.77
C ALA A 25 -0.22 -3.09 -7.50
N LEU A 26 0.14 -4.36 -7.22
CA LEU A 26 1.54 -4.77 -7.12
C LEU A 26 2.27 -4.52 -8.44
N TYR A 27 1.69 -4.90 -9.58
CA TYR A 27 2.26 -4.59 -10.90
C TYR A 27 2.55 -3.09 -11.08
N VAL A 28 1.59 -2.22 -10.71
CA VAL A 28 1.73 -0.74 -10.79
C VAL A 28 2.85 -0.23 -9.87
N ILE A 29 3.05 -0.83 -8.70
CA ILE A 29 4.16 -0.49 -7.79
C ILE A 29 5.50 -0.94 -8.37
N PHE A 30 5.60 -2.18 -8.87
CA PHE A 30 6.87 -2.72 -9.37
C PHE A 30 7.35 -2.11 -10.68
N HIS A 31 6.48 -1.44 -11.43
CA HIS A 31 6.78 -0.85 -12.74
C HIS A 31 6.69 0.67 -12.76
N GLY A 32 6.60 1.34 -11.59
CA GLY A 32 6.41 2.79 -11.51
C GLY A 32 7.57 3.61 -12.10
N HIS A 33 8.76 3.02 -12.21
CA HIS A 33 9.92 3.65 -12.87
C HIS A 33 9.93 3.54 -14.39
N TYR A 34 9.09 2.66 -14.99
CA TYR A 34 9.02 2.45 -16.44
C TYR A 34 7.70 2.91 -17.07
N SER A 35 6.61 2.94 -16.30
CA SER A 35 5.27 3.27 -16.79
C SER A 35 4.59 4.31 -15.89
N PRO A 36 3.53 5.00 -16.37
CA PRO A 36 2.69 5.81 -15.51
C PRO A 36 2.15 4.96 -14.37
N GLY A 37 2.49 5.30 -13.13
CA GLY A 37 2.35 4.36 -12.04
C GLY A 37 3.01 4.82 -10.74
N GLY A 38 3.30 3.82 -9.89
CA GLY A 38 4.15 3.95 -8.72
C GLY A 38 3.45 3.72 -7.39
N GLY A 39 4.19 3.98 -6.31
CA GLY A 39 3.80 3.68 -4.94
C GLY A 39 2.45 4.26 -4.54
N PHE A 40 2.20 5.55 -4.82
CA PHE A 40 0.96 6.20 -4.38
C PHE A 40 -0.29 5.60 -5.03
N GLN A 41 -0.26 5.42 -6.35
CA GLN A 41 -1.40 4.91 -7.12
C GLN A 41 -1.64 3.43 -6.79
N GLY A 42 -0.59 2.62 -6.79
CA GLY A 42 -0.70 1.22 -6.40
C GLY A 42 -1.13 1.04 -4.93
N GLY A 43 -0.59 1.83 -4.00
CA GLY A 43 -1.03 1.84 -2.60
C GLY A 43 -2.51 2.21 -2.44
N THR A 44 -2.99 3.17 -3.22
CA THR A 44 -4.42 3.54 -3.26
C THR A 44 -5.29 2.40 -3.77
N MET A 45 -4.83 1.67 -4.79
CA MET A 45 -5.53 0.49 -5.33
C MET A 45 -5.55 -0.67 -4.32
N LEU A 46 -4.45 -0.90 -3.60
CA LEU A 46 -4.42 -1.88 -2.50
C LEU A 46 -5.41 -1.51 -1.40
N ALA A 47 -5.47 -0.24 -1.00
CA ALA A 47 -6.48 0.23 -0.05
C ALA A 47 -7.89 0.01 -0.60
N ALA A 48 -8.16 0.41 -1.85
CA ALA A 48 -9.45 0.22 -2.49
C ALA A 48 -9.89 -1.25 -2.51
N ALA A 49 -8.97 -2.20 -2.75
CA ALA A 49 -9.26 -3.63 -2.71
C ALA A 49 -9.70 -4.12 -1.32
N VAL A 50 -9.11 -3.58 -0.24
CA VAL A 50 -9.51 -3.85 1.15
C VAL A 50 -10.86 -3.21 1.47
N LEU A 51 -11.03 -1.93 1.10
CA LEU A 51 -12.26 -1.18 1.35
C LEU A 51 -13.45 -1.78 0.59
N LEU A 52 -13.24 -2.29 -0.61
CA LEU A 52 -14.24 -2.99 -1.41
C LEU A 52 -14.85 -4.17 -0.63
N VAL A 53 -14.01 -4.98 0.03
CA VAL A 53 -14.47 -6.12 0.83
C VAL A 53 -15.19 -5.65 2.10
N ARG A 54 -14.70 -4.59 2.74
CA ARG A 54 -15.35 -4.01 3.93
C ARG A 54 -16.75 -3.45 3.62
N LEU A 55 -16.91 -2.81 2.47
CA LEU A 55 -18.19 -2.27 2.02
C LEU A 55 -19.16 -3.37 1.56
N ALA A 56 -18.67 -4.38 0.84
CA ALA A 56 -19.51 -5.41 0.22
C ALA A 56 -19.84 -6.60 1.12
N ALA A 57 -18.96 -6.93 2.07
CA ALA A 57 -19.10 -8.11 2.95
C ALA A 57 -19.07 -7.77 4.45
N GLY A 58 -19.05 -6.47 4.77
CA GLY A 58 -19.05 -5.96 6.14
C GLY A 58 -17.68 -5.96 6.82
N GLY A 59 -17.61 -5.23 7.94
CA GLY A 59 -16.38 -5.02 8.70
C GLY A 59 -15.74 -6.33 9.19
N LYS A 60 -16.53 -7.30 9.68
CA LYS A 60 -16.00 -8.57 10.20
C LYS A 60 -15.20 -9.36 9.16
N LEU A 61 -15.73 -9.47 7.93
CA LEU A 61 -15.04 -10.17 6.85
C LEU A 61 -13.83 -9.37 6.36
N GLY A 62 -13.96 -8.05 6.24
CA GLY A 62 -12.86 -7.17 5.86
C GLY A 62 -11.69 -7.16 6.86
N GLN A 63 -11.96 -7.37 8.16
CA GLN A 63 -10.93 -7.50 9.19
C GLN A 63 -10.13 -8.81 9.09
N LEU A 64 -10.65 -9.85 8.42
CA LEU A 64 -9.88 -11.06 8.09
C LEU A 64 -8.83 -10.79 7.01
N GLN A 65 -9.14 -9.90 6.06
CA GLN A 65 -8.22 -9.49 4.99
C GLN A 65 -7.19 -8.48 5.50
N PHE A 66 -7.64 -7.47 6.25
CA PHE A 66 -6.78 -6.42 6.78
C PHE A 66 -7.29 -5.96 8.15
N LYS A 67 -6.52 -6.27 9.19
CA LYS A 67 -6.84 -5.88 10.57
C LYS A 67 -6.66 -4.38 10.76
N LYS A 68 -7.55 -3.74 11.51
CA LYS A 68 -7.50 -2.30 11.81
C LYS A 68 -6.14 -1.85 12.38
N SER A 69 -5.57 -2.64 13.28
CA SER A 69 -4.26 -2.35 13.90
C SER A 69 -3.10 -2.29 12.90
N TRP A 70 -3.25 -2.87 11.71
CA TRP A 70 -2.21 -2.87 10.68
C TRP A 70 -2.13 -1.53 9.94
N GLY A 71 -3.19 -0.72 9.92
CA GLY A 71 -3.23 0.51 9.14
C GLY A 71 -2.15 1.50 9.55
N MET A 72 -2.12 1.86 10.84
CA MET A 72 -1.08 2.74 11.39
C MET A 72 0.31 2.10 11.39
N LEU A 73 0.39 0.79 11.67
CA LEU A 73 1.67 0.06 11.66
C LEU A 73 2.32 0.09 10.28
N LEU A 74 1.58 -0.32 9.24
CA LEU A 74 2.07 -0.30 7.86
C LEU A 74 2.28 1.12 7.35
N GLY A 75 1.42 2.07 7.72
CA GLY A 75 1.63 3.50 7.51
C GLY A 75 3.03 3.94 7.95
N SER A 76 3.37 3.62 9.19
CA SER A 76 4.64 3.97 9.81
C SER A 76 5.83 3.22 9.18
N VAL A 77 5.68 1.91 8.93
CA VAL A 77 6.71 1.09 8.26
C VAL A 77 7.00 1.61 6.86
N GLY A 78 5.97 1.98 6.09
CA GLY A 78 6.15 2.52 4.74
C GLY A 78 6.93 3.84 4.73
N VAL A 79 6.63 4.74 5.66
CA VAL A 79 7.38 6.01 5.85
C VAL A 79 8.82 5.72 6.26
N LEU A 80 9.05 4.75 7.16
CA LEU A 80 10.40 4.34 7.57
C LEU A 80 11.21 3.74 6.42
N ILE A 81 10.57 3.00 5.50
CA ILE A 81 11.25 2.50 4.28
C ILE A 81 11.67 3.69 3.41
N TYR A 82 10.75 4.61 3.10
CA TYR A 82 11.06 5.82 2.31
C TYR A 82 12.22 6.62 2.92
N PHE A 83 12.10 6.95 4.21
CA PHE A 83 13.10 7.72 4.92
C PHE A 83 14.42 6.95 5.03
N GLY A 84 14.36 5.67 5.35
CA GLY A 84 15.52 4.79 5.48
C GLY A 84 16.31 4.66 4.19
N THR A 85 15.65 4.56 3.03
CA THR A 85 16.33 4.54 1.74
C THR A 85 17.12 5.83 1.49
N GLY A 86 16.52 6.99 1.74
CA GLY A 86 17.22 8.27 1.56
C GLY A 86 18.31 8.51 2.61
N PHE A 87 18.06 8.12 3.86
CA PHE A 87 19.01 8.26 4.96
C PHE A 87 20.24 7.34 4.76
N LEU A 88 20.04 6.13 4.25
CA LEU A 88 21.13 5.22 3.94
C LEU A 88 22.07 5.80 2.87
N ALA A 89 21.52 6.46 1.84
CA ALA A 89 22.34 7.15 0.83
C ALA A 89 23.21 8.25 1.47
N MET A 90 22.67 9.00 2.44
CA MET A 90 23.44 10.02 3.17
C MET A 90 24.56 9.41 4.03
N LEU A 91 24.30 8.29 4.70
CA LEU A 91 25.32 7.60 5.49
C LEU A 91 26.50 7.13 4.64
N MET A 92 26.26 6.86 3.36
CA MET A 92 27.29 6.45 2.40
C MET A 92 27.97 7.64 1.69
N GLY A 93 27.69 8.88 2.12
CA GLY A 93 28.34 10.10 1.63
C GLY A 93 27.62 10.81 0.49
N GLY A 94 26.39 10.41 0.15
CA GLY A 94 25.55 11.10 -0.83
C GLY A 94 24.59 12.13 -0.22
N GLU A 95 23.79 12.77 -1.07
CA GLU A 95 22.64 13.57 -0.65
C GLU A 95 21.41 12.69 -0.36
N PHE A 96 20.39 13.22 0.30
CA PHE A 96 19.14 12.49 0.54
C PHE A 96 18.52 12.00 -0.78
N LEU A 97 18.24 10.69 -0.86
CA LEU A 97 17.74 10.00 -2.06
C LEU A 97 18.69 10.02 -3.27
N ASP A 98 19.98 10.34 -3.08
CA ASP A 98 20.98 10.06 -4.12
C ASP A 98 21.28 8.56 -4.17
N TYR A 99 20.47 7.84 -4.96
CA TYR A 99 20.50 6.39 -5.04
C TYR A 99 21.86 5.83 -5.48
N LYS A 100 22.74 6.62 -6.11
CA LYS A 100 24.07 6.16 -6.53
C LYS A 100 24.95 5.74 -5.35
N PHE A 101 24.68 6.29 -4.17
CA PHE A 101 25.42 6.00 -2.95
C PHE A 101 24.79 4.87 -2.13
N LEU A 102 23.70 4.25 -2.59
CA LEU A 102 23.16 3.06 -1.91
C LEU A 102 24.18 1.91 -1.99
N PRO A 103 24.40 1.15 -0.89
CA PRO A 103 25.37 0.07 -0.83
C PRO A 103 24.85 -1.21 -1.51
N LEU A 104 24.46 -1.11 -2.77
CA LEU A 104 23.90 -2.19 -3.59
C LEU A 104 24.87 -2.54 -4.73
N ALA A 105 24.94 -3.81 -5.08
CA ALA A 105 25.78 -4.28 -6.18
C ALA A 105 25.14 -3.92 -7.54
N GLY A 106 25.92 -3.34 -8.46
CA GLY A 106 25.50 -3.10 -9.84
C GLY A 106 26.02 -1.80 -10.43
N HIS A 107 25.71 -1.57 -11.71
CA HIS A 107 25.94 -0.28 -12.36
C HIS A 107 24.97 0.78 -11.80
N ALA A 108 25.34 2.06 -11.91
CA ALA A 108 24.56 3.18 -11.35
C ALA A 108 23.08 3.16 -11.74
N ASP A 109 22.74 2.79 -12.98
CA ASP A 109 21.35 2.71 -13.43
C ASP A 109 20.54 1.61 -12.73
N VAL A 110 21.17 0.48 -12.44
CA VAL A 110 20.54 -0.66 -11.75
C VAL A 110 20.30 -0.29 -10.29
N VAL A 111 21.32 0.28 -9.62
CA VAL A 111 21.21 0.74 -8.23
C VAL A 111 20.11 1.80 -8.10
N ARG A 112 20.03 2.73 -9.07
CA ARG A 112 18.97 3.73 -9.14
C ARG A 112 17.58 3.08 -9.25
N GLY A 113 17.43 2.07 -10.10
CA GLY A 113 16.18 1.32 -10.24
C GLY A 113 15.74 0.66 -8.92
N TRP A 114 16.67 0.04 -8.21
CA TRP A 114 16.40 -0.53 -6.88
C TRP A 114 16.00 0.54 -5.85
N GLY A 115 16.70 1.67 -5.82
CA GLY A 115 16.37 2.79 -4.95
C GLY A 115 14.97 3.33 -5.17
N ILE A 116 14.58 3.54 -6.43
CA ILE A 116 13.22 3.97 -6.80
C ILE A 116 12.20 2.92 -6.35
N LEU A 117 12.44 1.63 -6.63
CA LEU A 117 11.53 0.57 -6.23
C LEU A 117 11.32 0.51 -4.71
N PHE A 118 12.37 0.66 -3.90
CA PHE A 118 12.23 0.69 -2.44
C PHE A 118 11.37 1.86 -1.95
N VAL A 119 11.57 3.05 -2.54
CA VAL A 119 10.75 4.23 -2.28
C VAL A 119 9.30 3.97 -2.68
N GLU A 120 9.05 3.39 -3.85
CA GLU A 120 7.70 3.07 -4.32
C GLU A 120 7.00 2.04 -3.43
N ILE A 121 7.71 1.02 -2.97
CA ILE A 121 7.19 0.06 -1.98
C ILE A 121 6.87 0.77 -0.67
N GLY A 122 7.78 1.59 -0.15
CA GLY A 122 7.58 2.34 1.08
C GLY A 122 6.35 3.25 1.01
N VAL A 123 6.25 4.05 -0.05
CA VAL A 123 5.09 4.92 -0.30
C VAL A 123 3.82 4.10 -0.49
N GLY A 124 3.85 3.00 -1.24
CA GLY A 124 2.67 2.16 -1.48
C GLY A 124 2.12 1.50 -0.22
N VAL A 125 3.01 0.98 0.63
CA VAL A 125 2.64 0.43 1.94
C VAL A 125 2.09 1.52 2.86
N ALA A 126 2.72 2.70 2.87
CA ALA A 126 2.27 3.83 3.69
C ALA A 126 0.87 4.29 3.29
N VAL A 127 0.66 4.51 1.99
CA VAL A 127 -0.63 4.96 1.43
C VAL A 127 -1.71 3.92 1.67
N MET A 128 -1.43 2.64 1.43
CA MET A 128 -2.38 1.56 1.72
C MET A 128 -2.79 1.60 3.19
N GLY A 129 -1.81 1.59 4.11
CA GLY A 129 -2.06 1.56 5.54
C GLY A 129 -2.85 2.76 6.04
N ILE A 130 -2.48 3.97 5.61
CA ILE A 130 -3.12 5.21 6.05
C ILE A 130 -4.54 5.33 5.51
N LEU A 131 -4.79 5.02 4.23
CA LEU A 131 -6.15 5.10 3.67
C LEU A 131 -7.10 4.13 4.36
N VAL A 132 -6.64 2.91 4.64
CA VAL A 132 -7.43 1.90 5.37
C VAL A 132 -7.65 2.34 6.82
N ALA A 133 -6.65 2.93 7.48
CA ALA A 133 -6.77 3.46 8.83
C ALA A 133 -7.75 4.64 8.91
N ILE A 134 -7.68 5.59 7.96
CA ILE A 134 -8.61 6.71 7.86
C ILE A 134 -10.04 6.19 7.74
N TYR A 135 -10.29 5.24 6.85
CA TYR A 135 -11.61 4.62 6.69
C TYR A 135 -12.09 3.96 7.98
N ASP A 136 -11.26 3.14 8.62
CA ASP A 136 -11.61 2.47 9.88
C ASP A 136 -11.88 3.44 11.03
N ASN A 137 -11.18 4.58 11.07
CA ASN A 137 -11.32 5.59 12.11
C ASN A 137 -12.56 6.45 11.86
N LEU A 138 -12.90 6.76 10.60
CA LEU A 138 -14.13 7.47 10.25
C LEU A 138 -15.40 6.68 10.62
N LEU A 139 -15.32 5.35 10.63
CA LEU A 139 -16.40 4.48 11.06
C LEU A 139 -16.38 4.18 12.57
N GLU A 140 -15.35 4.61 13.30
CA GLU A 140 -15.24 4.41 14.74
C GLU A 140 -16.20 5.37 15.46
N GLY A 141 -17.39 4.85 15.78
CA GLY A 141 -18.53 5.61 16.27
C GLY A 141 -19.87 5.00 15.84
N ASP A 142 -19.86 4.21 14.76
CA ASP A 142 -20.98 3.38 14.32
C ASP A 142 -20.65 1.90 14.66
N PRO A 143 -21.46 1.20 15.48
CA PRO A 143 -21.18 -0.20 15.82
C PRO A 143 -21.30 -1.09 14.57
N LEU A 144 -20.18 -1.71 14.18
CA LEU A 144 -20.07 -2.75 13.14
C LEU A 144 -20.64 -4.10 13.59
#